data_AF-A0A9P3ESL1-F1
#
_entry.id   AF-A0A9P3ESL1-F1
#
_cell.length_a   1.000
_cell.length_b   1.000
_cell.length_c   1.000
_cell.angle_alpha   90.00
_cell.angle_beta   90.00
_cell.angle_gamma   90.00
#
_symmetry.space_group_name_H-M   'P 1'
#
loop_
_entity.id
_entity.type
_entity.pdbx_description
1 polymer ?
#
loop_
_entity_poly.entity_id
_entity_poly.type
_entity_poly.pdbx_seq_one_letter_code
_entity_poly.pdbx_strand_id
1 'polypeptide(L)'
;MPAPAPIQAATLQRFILAWKKWNAQEWISTFSDDFEQVTLPLTIRHVIHDPGNNKAAIYAVSKGNLPWGDWNLEYSAFVTFTEDGEKVAKVEEMLDTAFLQDFRPKYEKYLQDHGCPVAVAARGS
;
A
#
# COMPACT_ATOMS: atom_id res chain seq x y z
N MET A 1 -15.75 18.52 14.13
CA MET A 1 -14.70 18.69 15.16
C MET A 1 -13.79 17.48 15.11
N PRO A 2 -12.45 17.63 15.16
CA PRO A 2 -11.55 16.47 15.22
C PRO A 2 -11.79 15.67 16.50
N ALA A 3 -11.67 14.35 16.42
CA ALA A 3 -11.78 13.48 17.59
C ALA A 3 -10.66 13.80 18.61
N PRO A 4 -10.86 13.54 19.91
CA PRO A 4 -9.79 13.66 20.91
C PRO A 4 -8.53 12.86 20.53
N ALA A 5 -7.36 13.42 20.83
CA ALA A 5 -6.06 12.81 20.51
C ALA A 5 -5.93 11.33 20.98
N PRO A 6 -6.43 10.94 22.18
CA PRO A 6 -6.36 9.53 22.60
C PRO A 6 -7.14 8.57 21.69
N ILE A 7 -8.27 9.01 21.12
CA ILE A 7 -9.10 8.20 20.22
C ILE A 7 -8.39 8.00 18.88
N GLN A 8 -7.76 9.06 18.36
CA GLN A 8 -6.95 8.98 17.14
C GLN A 8 -5.73 8.07 17.34
N ALA A 9 -5.03 8.20 18.48
CA ALA A 9 -3.88 7.36 18.82
C ALA A 9 -4.24 5.88 18.92
N ALA A 10 -5.37 5.55 19.55
CA ALA A 10 -5.85 4.17 19.64
C ALA A 10 -6.16 3.57 18.25
N THR A 11 -6.74 4.38 17.35
CA THR A 11 -7.04 3.95 15.97
C THR A 11 -5.77 3.74 15.16
N LEU A 12 -4.82 4.68 15.25
CA LEU A 12 -3.49 4.55 14.64
C LEU A 12 -2.76 3.29 15.12
N GLN A 13 -2.82 2.98 16.42
CA GLN A 13 -2.18 1.79 16.96
C GLN A 13 -2.81 0.50 16.41
N ARG A 14 -4.14 0.42 16.31
CA ARG A 14 -4.83 -0.74 15.69
C ARG A 14 -4.41 -0.90 14.22
N PHE A 15 -4.36 0.21 13.47
CA PHE A 15 -3.91 0.20 12.08
C PHE A 15 -2.49 -0.36 11.95
N ILE A 16 -1.54 0.16 12.74
CA ILE A 16 -0.13 -0.27 12.68
C ILE A 16 0.02 -1.75 13.08
N LEU A 17 -0.71 -2.20 14.10
CA LEU A 17 -0.65 -3.59 14.55
C LEU A 17 -1.22 -4.56 13.52
N ALA A 18 -2.38 -4.23 12.93
CA ALA A 18 -2.98 -5.04 11.87
C ALA A 18 -2.07 -5.12 10.65
N TRP A 19 -1.47 -3.98 10.26
CA TRP A 19 -0.55 -3.90 9.14
C TRP A 19 0.74 -4.70 9.38
N LYS A 20 1.34 -4.62 10.57
CA LYS A 20 2.51 -5.43 10.94
C LYS A 20 2.26 -6.94 10.89
N LYS A 21 1.03 -7.37 11.21
CA LYS A 21 0.63 -8.79 11.13
C LYS A 21 0.26 -9.22 9.71
N TRP A 22 0.16 -8.30 8.76
CA TRP A 22 -0.46 -8.54 7.45
C TRP A 22 -1.88 -9.13 7.56
N ASN A 23 -2.64 -8.76 8.61
CA ASN A 23 -4.02 -9.20 8.78
C ASN A 23 -4.97 -8.24 8.05
N ALA A 24 -5.40 -8.63 6.84
CA ALA A 24 -6.27 -7.81 6.00
C ALA A 24 -7.60 -7.43 6.69
N GLN A 25 -8.25 -8.36 7.39
CA GLN A 25 -9.54 -8.09 8.03
C GLN A 25 -9.42 -7.07 9.17
N GLU A 26 -8.41 -7.25 10.04
CA GLU A 26 -8.13 -6.28 11.11
C GLU A 26 -7.75 -4.91 10.53
N TRP A 27 -7.01 -4.88 9.42
CA TRP A 27 -6.56 -3.64 8.80
C TRP A 27 -7.71 -2.88 8.14
N ILE A 28 -8.52 -3.55 7.32
CA ILE A 28 -9.72 -2.98 6.68
C ILE A 28 -10.71 -2.48 7.73
N SER A 29 -10.81 -3.13 8.90
CA SER A 29 -11.69 -2.65 9.99
C SER A 29 -11.30 -1.27 10.56
N THR A 30 -10.11 -0.77 10.25
CA THR A 30 -9.67 0.58 10.65
C THR A 30 -10.03 1.66 9.65
N PHE A 31 -10.56 1.27 8.49
CA PHE A 31 -10.97 2.19 7.43
C PHE A 31 -12.41 2.63 7.64
N SER A 32 -12.71 3.86 7.27
CA SER A 32 -14.09 4.31 7.16
C SER A 32 -14.76 3.72 5.91
N ASP A 33 -16.08 3.76 5.86
CA ASP A 33 -16.85 3.31 4.68
C ASP A 33 -16.52 4.14 3.43
N ASP A 34 -16.07 5.39 3.61
CA ASP A 34 -15.65 6.35 2.58
C ASP A 34 -14.12 6.49 2.49
N PHE A 35 -13.37 5.49 2.94
CA PHE A 35 -11.90 5.53 2.94
C PHE A 35 -11.34 5.79 1.54
N GLU A 36 -10.45 6.78 1.45
CA GLU A 36 -9.70 7.09 0.25
C GLU A 36 -8.23 6.68 0.42
N GLN A 37 -7.76 5.77 -0.44
CA GLN A 37 -6.34 5.51 -0.59
C GLN A 37 -5.75 6.40 -1.68
N VAL A 38 -4.95 7.39 -1.28
CA VAL A 38 -4.24 8.26 -2.22
C VAL A 38 -2.91 7.63 -2.61
N THR A 39 -2.71 7.40 -3.91
CA THR A 39 -1.46 6.90 -4.49
C THR A 39 -0.90 7.89 -5.50
N LEU A 40 0.39 7.74 -5.85
CA LEU A 40 0.97 8.50 -6.95
C LEU A 40 0.35 8.07 -8.29
N PRO A 41 0.19 8.98 -9.27
CA PRO A 41 -0.46 8.72 -10.55
C PRO A 41 -0.06 7.37 -11.16
N LEU A 42 -1.06 6.48 -11.32
CA LEU A 42 -0.89 5.16 -11.89
C LEU A 42 -1.36 5.14 -13.36
N THR A 43 -0.54 4.59 -14.24
CA THR A 43 -0.89 4.35 -15.64
C THR A 43 -0.89 2.85 -15.91
N ILE A 44 -2.05 2.29 -16.27
CA ILE A 44 -2.14 0.91 -16.77
C ILE A 44 -1.62 0.90 -18.22
N ARG A 45 -0.65 0.04 -18.50
CA ARG A 45 0.00 -0.07 -19.81
C ARG A 45 -0.54 -1.24 -20.61
N HIS A 46 -0.59 -2.42 -20.00
CA HIS A 46 -1.08 -3.63 -20.64
C HIS A 46 -1.94 -4.44 -19.66
N VAL A 47 -2.98 -5.07 -20.21
CA VAL A 47 -3.81 -6.04 -19.51
C VAL A 47 -3.94 -7.26 -20.41
N ILE A 48 -3.60 -8.42 -19.88
CA ILE A 48 -3.81 -9.72 -20.52
C ILE A 48 -4.82 -10.46 -19.65
N HIS A 49 -5.99 -10.74 -20.20
CA HIS A 49 -7.01 -11.54 -19.53
C HIS A 49 -6.97 -12.97 -20.08
N ASP A 50 -6.80 -13.94 -19.19
CA ASP A 50 -6.88 -15.37 -19.47
C ASP A 50 -8.14 -15.95 -18.80
N PRO A 51 -9.32 -15.76 -19.44
CA PRO A 51 -10.59 -16.19 -18.86
C PRO A 51 -10.67 -17.71 -18.71
N GLY A 52 -9.95 -18.47 -19.54
CA GLY A 52 -9.94 -19.94 -19.46
C GLY A 52 -9.31 -20.47 -18.17
N ASN A 53 -8.49 -19.67 -17.49
CA ASN A 53 -7.80 -20.04 -16.27
C ASN A 53 -8.16 -19.13 -15.08
N ASN A 54 -9.22 -18.32 -15.17
CA ASN A 54 -9.61 -17.35 -14.15
C ASN A 54 -8.45 -16.44 -13.71
N LYS A 55 -7.67 -15.94 -14.67
CA LYS A 55 -6.46 -15.16 -14.39
C LYS A 55 -6.35 -13.92 -15.26
N ALA A 56 -5.62 -12.93 -14.77
CA ALA A 56 -5.17 -11.80 -15.57
C ALA A 56 -3.75 -11.38 -15.18
N ALA A 57 -3.04 -10.77 -16.11
CA ALA A 57 -1.78 -10.07 -15.87
C ALA A 57 -1.94 -8.60 -16.23
N ILE A 58 -1.45 -7.71 -15.36
CA ILE A 58 -1.55 -6.26 -15.51
C ILE A 58 -0.14 -5.70 -15.41
N TYR A 59 0.29 -4.96 -16.42
CA TYR A 59 1.51 -4.15 -16.36
C TYR A 59 1.11 -2.69 -16.17
N ALA A 60 1.68 -2.04 -15.15
CA ALA A 60 1.40 -0.66 -14.81
C ALA A 60 2.67 0.08 -14.38
N VAL A 61 2.62 1.41 -14.47
CA VAL A 61 3.69 2.31 -14.03
C VAL A 61 3.09 3.39 -13.16
N SER A 62 3.68 3.64 -11.99
CA SER A 62 3.34 4.78 -11.14
C SER A 62 4.46 5.82 -11.20
N LYS A 63 4.09 7.09 -11.39
CA LYS A 63 5.05 8.21 -11.49
C LYS A 63 4.69 9.36 -10.58
N GLY A 64 5.70 10.05 -10.06
CA GLY A 64 5.53 11.27 -9.29
C GLY A 64 6.85 11.93 -8.93
N ASN A 65 6.80 13.13 -8.36
CA ASN A 65 7.97 13.84 -7.86
C ASN A 65 7.92 13.87 -6.34
N LEU A 66 9.01 13.46 -5.68
CA LEU A 66 9.14 13.51 -4.23
C LEU A 66 10.30 14.44 -3.85
N PRO A 67 10.29 15.05 -2.66
CA PRO A 67 11.38 15.93 -2.22
C PRO A 67 12.78 15.29 -2.24
N TRP A 68 12.86 13.95 -2.22
CA TRP A 68 14.12 13.18 -2.21
C TRP A 68 14.39 12.41 -3.52
N GLY A 69 13.63 12.68 -4.58
CA GLY A 69 13.85 12.11 -5.91
C GLY A 69 12.56 11.74 -6.64
N ASP A 70 12.69 11.44 -7.93
CA ASP A 70 11.54 11.03 -8.74
C ASP A 70 11.08 9.62 -8.39
N TRP A 71 9.76 9.46 -8.26
CA TRP A 71 9.11 8.17 -8.19
C TRP A 71 8.80 7.68 -9.60
N ASN A 72 9.30 6.50 -9.95
CA ASN A 72 9.00 5.84 -11.21
C ASN A 72 9.04 4.32 -11.01
N LEU A 73 7.98 3.77 -10.42
CA LEU A 73 7.91 2.34 -10.12
C LEU A 73 7.10 1.61 -11.19
N GLU A 74 7.66 0.52 -11.69
CA GLU A 74 6.97 -0.43 -12.56
C GLU A 74 6.41 -1.59 -11.72
N TYR A 75 5.21 -2.04 -12.11
CA TYR A 75 4.45 -3.08 -11.45
C TYR A 75 4.01 -4.10 -12.49
N SER A 76 4.15 -5.38 -12.17
CA SER A 76 3.38 -6.45 -12.79
C SER A 76 2.52 -7.11 -11.73
N ALA A 77 1.20 -7.05 -11.88
CA ALA A 77 0.25 -7.70 -11.00
C ALA A 77 -0.39 -8.90 -11.71
N PHE A 78 -0.33 -10.08 -11.08
CA PHE A 78 -1.04 -11.26 -11.50
C PHE A 78 -2.26 -11.45 -10.62
N VAL A 79 -3.42 -11.46 -11.24
CA VAL A 79 -4.72 -11.57 -10.58
C VAL A 79 -5.25 -12.98 -10.80
N THR A 80 -5.72 -13.62 -9.74
CA THR A 80 -6.53 -14.84 -9.82
C THR A 80 -7.92 -14.52 -9.29
N PHE A 81 -8.95 -14.84 -10.07
CA PHE A 81 -10.34 -14.65 -9.68
C PHE A 81 -10.86 -15.84 -8.85
N THR A 82 -11.98 -15.65 -8.17
CA THR A 82 -12.75 -16.74 -7.56
C THR A 82 -13.26 -17.71 -8.63
N GLU A 83 -13.69 -18.91 -8.23
CA GLU A 83 -14.16 -19.94 -9.17
C GLU A 83 -15.33 -19.45 -10.05
N ASP A 84 -16.23 -18.66 -9.46
CA ASP A 84 -17.35 -17.99 -10.15
C ASP A 84 -16.93 -16.74 -10.96
N GLY A 85 -15.70 -16.27 -10.83
CA GLY A 85 -15.18 -15.09 -11.50
C GLY A 85 -15.67 -13.74 -10.97
N GLU A 86 -16.49 -13.70 -9.92
CA GLU A 86 -17.10 -12.43 -9.45
C GLU A 86 -16.15 -11.56 -8.62
N LYS A 87 -15.12 -12.17 -8.01
CA LYS A 87 -14.19 -11.49 -7.11
C LYS A 87 -12.75 -11.85 -7.42
N VAL A 88 -11.83 -10.98 -6.97
CA VAL A 88 -10.40 -11.30 -6.95
C VAL A 88 -10.09 -12.16 -5.73
N ALA A 89 -9.58 -13.37 -5.94
CA ALA A 89 -9.18 -14.29 -4.89
C ALA A 89 -7.72 -14.08 -4.45
N LYS A 90 -6.85 -13.63 -5.37
CA LYS A 90 -5.42 -13.42 -5.12
C LYS A 90 -4.86 -12.35 -6.04
N VAL A 91 -3.96 -11.53 -5.50
CA VAL A 91 -3.08 -10.64 -6.27
C VAL A 91 -1.64 -10.96 -5.91
N GLU A 92 -0.79 -11.11 -6.92
CA GLU A 92 0.65 -11.27 -6.77
C GLU A 92 1.33 -10.10 -7.48
N GLU A 93 2.06 -9.27 -6.74
CA GLU A 93 2.71 -8.09 -7.28
C GLU A 93 4.22 -8.32 -7.40
N MET A 94 4.75 -8.02 -8.58
CA MET A 94 6.18 -7.94 -8.86
C MET A 94 6.52 -6.48 -9.10
N LEU A 95 7.40 -5.94 -8.26
CA LEU A 95 7.84 -4.55 -8.32
C LEU A 95 9.23 -4.48 -8.94
N ASP A 96 9.57 -3.36 -9.58
CA ASP A 96 10.95 -3.08 -10.00
C ASP A 96 11.87 -2.95 -8.77
N THR A 97 12.47 -4.08 -8.39
CA THR A 97 13.37 -4.17 -7.24
C THR A 97 14.65 -3.37 -7.44
N ALA A 98 15.12 -3.16 -8.67
CA ALA A 98 16.30 -2.36 -8.94
C ALA A 98 16.02 -0.88 -8.64
N PHE A 99 14.87 -0.37 -9.08
CA PHE A 99 14.41 0.97 -8.69
C PHE A 99 14.28 1.08 -7.16
N LEU A 100 13.63 0.12 -6.51
CA LEU A 100 13.45 0.17 -5.04
C LEU A 100 14.77 0.12 -4.27
N GLN A 101 15.78 -0.59 -4.76
CA GLN A 101 17.12 -0.63 -4.15
C GLN A 101 17.82 0.73 -4.18
N ASP A 102 17.70 1.50 -5.26
CA ASP A 102 18.23 2.86 -5.36
C ASP A 102 17.38 3.89 -4.60
N PHE A 103 16.06 3.72 -4.63
CA PHE A 103 15.13 4.63 -3.97
C PHE A 103 15.17 4.53 -2.44
N ARG A 104 15.29 3.30 -1.91
CA ARG A 104 15.16 3.04 -0.47
C ARG A 104 16.15 3.83 0.41
N PRO A 105 17.47 3.92 0.10
CA PRO A 105 18.39 4.73 0.89
C PRO A 105 18.04 6.22 0.94
N LYS A 106 17.52 6.78 -0.16
CA LYS A 106 17.09 8.20 -0.25
C LYS A 106 15.89 8.45 0.66
N TYR A 107 14.93 7.53 0.65
CA TYR A 107 13.78 7.56 1.55
C TYR A 107 14.17 7.41 3.02
N GLU A 108 15.04 6.45 3.35
CA GLU A 108 15.54 6.24 4.72
C GLU A 108 16.27 7.48 5.26
N LYS A 109 17.09 8.11 4.42
CA LYS A 109 17.75 9.38 4.77
C LYS A 109 16.73 10.49 5.04
N TYR A 110 15.71 10.64 4.19
CA TYR A 110 14.66 11.63 4.41
C TYR A 110 13.92 11.40 5.75
N LEU A 111 13.60 10.16 6.09
CA LEU A 111 12.99 9.84 7.40
C LEU A 111 13.91 10.14 8.59
N GLN A 112 15.22 9.93 8.45
CA GLN A 112 16.18 10.29 9.49
C GLN A 112 16.25 11.81 9.70
N ASP A 113 16.30 12.57 8.59
CA ASP A 113 16.46 14.03 8.62
C ASP A 113 15.18 14.77 9.05
N HIS A 114 14.00 14.21 8.79
CA HIS A 114 12.70 14.86 9.06
C HIS A 114 11.86 14.18 10.15
N GLY A 115 12.38 13.12 10.77
CA GLY A 115 11.69 12.32 11.77
C GLY A 115 10.87 11.20 11.15
N CYS A 116 11.15 9.97 11.58
CA CYS A 116 10.30 8.83 11.29
C CYS A 116 8.98 9.01 12.07
N PRO A 117 7.79 8.62 11.54
CA PRO A 117 6.58 8.58 12.33
C PRO A 117 6.86 7.70 13.56
N VAL A 118 7.04 8.34 14.71
CA VAL A 118 7.22 7.61 15.97
C VAL A 118 5.88 6.93 16.17
N ALA A 119 5.85 5.60 15.99
CA ALA A 119 4.71 4.80 16.39
C ALA A 119 4.33 5.27 17.79
N VAL A 120 3.11 5.76 17.98
CA VAL A 120 2.64 6.22 19.28
C VAL A 120 2.73 5.00 20.17
N ALA A 121 3.84 4.86 20.89
CA ALA A 121 3.98 3.89 21.94
C ALA A 121 2.89 4.29 22.91
N ALA A 122 1.85 3.46 23.02
CA ALA A 122 0.87 3.56 24.08
C ALA A 122 1.68 3.66 25.38
N ARG A 123 1.85 4.88 25.89
CA ARG A 123 2.38 5.08 27.22
C ARG A 123 1.28 4.55 28.12
N GLY A 124 1.58 3.41 28.74
CA GLY A 124 0.72 2.80 29.73
C GLY A 124 0.35 3.83 30.79
N SER A 125 -0.92 3.72 31.21
CA SER A 125 -1.45 4.22 32.46
C SER A 125 -2.28 3.09 33.04
#